data_AF-A0A0M4RPF2-F1
#
_entry.id   AF-A0A0M4RPF2-F1
#
_cell.length_a   1.000
_cell.length_b   1.000
_cell.length_c   1.000
_cell.angle_alpha   90.00
_cell.angle_beta   90.00
_cell.angle_gamma   90.00
#
_symmetry.space_group_name_H-M   'P 1'
#
loop_
_entity.id
_entity.type
_entity.pdbx_description
1 polymer ?
#
loop_
_entity_poly.entity_id
_entity_poly.type
_entity_poly.pdbx_seq_one_letter_code
_entity_poly.pdbx_strand_id
1 'polypeptide(L)'
;MKGNKITGIIMIFLSLVIAFIAGKEFLKTRELEPIVKGDGVTSMQKLSDYLPTLKGTRGDSDIYILQGKESGGSVLILGGTHPNEPAAFLTTVLLVENLKVDKGTVYIIPRANGSAMSHNDPQEASPQRFRIKTPYGERWFRFGSRATNPLDQWPDPDVYIHAASGQKLSGNETRNLNRAYPGRADGTYTEKVAYAITELIKKNDINMEIDLHEASPEYPVINAIVAHERAMPISSQVVMNMEFEDIQIGLEPSPPSLHGLSHRELGDYTNTYAVLMETANASQGRLRGKTDENLVLTGKDPIYVKAQKIGRLFVPYDENGHPIEERVGRHLTGVVQHIIVMGENEPDKEIIIEGLPSYEDLQKNGVGAYLKEVKKDK
;
A
#
# COMPACT_ATOMS: atom_id res chain seq x y z
N MET A 1 -44.36 -19.89 -16.79
CA MET A 1 -44.02 -20.11 -18.22
C MET A 1 -43.51 -21.54 -18.38
N LYS A 2 -44.11 -22.38 -19.22
CA LYS A 2 -43.49 -23.67 -19.60
C LYS A 2 -42.36 -23.35 -20.58
N GLY A 3 -41.11 -23.46 -20.13
CA GLY A 3 -39.96 -23.24 -20.99
C GLY A 3 -39.96 -24.23 -22.16
N ASN A 4 -39.72 -23.74 -23.37
CA ASN A 4 -39.47 -24.54 -24.57
C ASN A 4 -38.01 -24.35 -25.04
N LYS A 5 -37.56 -25.15 -26.01
CA LYS A 5 -36.17 -25.10 -26.52
C LYS A 5 -35.76 -23.69 -26.96
N ILE A 6 -36.66 -22.92 -27.57
CA ILE A 6 -36.40 -21.54 -28.01
C ILE A 6 -36.13 -20.64 -26.80
N THR A 7 -36.97 -20.69 -25.77
CA THR A 7 -36.74 -19.92 -24.53
C THR A 7 -35.45 -20.33 -23.82
N GLY A 8 -35.08 -21.61 -23.85
CA GLY A 8 -33.79 -22.08 -23.33
C GLY A 8 -32.60 -21.50 -24.10
N ILE A 9 -32.64 -21.51 -25.43
CA ILE A 9 -31.61 -20.91 -26.28
C ILE A 9 -31.49 -19.40 -26.03
N ILE A 10 -32.62 -18.69 -25.94
CA ILE A 10 -32.62 -17.24 -25.64
C ILE A 10 -31.97 -16.98 -24.28
N MET A 11 -32.32 -17.75 -23.24
CA MET A 11 -31.73 -17.58 -21.91
C MET A 11 -30.22 -17.85 -21.92
N ILE A 12 -29.76 -18.89 -22.61
CA ILE A 12 -28.32 -19.17 -22.77
C ILE A 12 -27.63 -18.01 -23.48
N PHE A 13 -28.21 -17.51 -24.57
CA PHE A 13 -27.64 -16.38 -25.30
C PHE A 13 -27.55 -15.12 -24.43
N LEU A 14 -28.61 -14.79 -23.69
CA LEU A 14 -28.60 -13.65 -22.75
C LEU A 14 -27.56 -13.84 -21.65
N SER A 15 -27.45 -15.03 -21.07
CA SER A 15 -26.42 -15.34 -20.08
C SER A 15 -25.01 -15.19 -20.64
N LEU A 16 -24.76 -15.61 -21.89
CA LEU A 16 -23.47 -15.45 -22.56
C LEU A 16 -23.15 -13.97 -22.82
N VAL A 17 -24.13 -13.17 -23.24
CA VAL A 17 -23.95 -11.72 -23.45
C VAL A 17 -23.62 -11.04 -22.11
N ILE A 18 -24.34 -11.36 -21.03
CA ILE A 18 -24.06 -10.82 -19.70
C ILE A 18 -22.67 -11.23 -19.22
N ALA A 19 -22.31 -12.52 -19.36
CA ALA A 19 -20.99 -13.02 -18.98
C ALA A 19 -19.86 -12.36 -19.79
N PHE A 20 -20.07 -12.11 -21.08
CA PHE A 20 -19.12 -11.43 -21.94
C PHE A 20 -18.92 -9.96 -21.52
N ILE A 21 -20.01 -9.22 -21.29
CA ILE A 21 -19.94 -7.82 -20.85
C ILE A 21 -19.28 -7.72 -19.47
N ALA A 22 -19.69 -8.56 -18.52
CA ALA A 22 -19.10 -8.60 -17.19
C ALA A 22 -17.62 -8.98 -17.25
N GLY A 23 -17.26 -10.00 -18.04
CA GLY A 23 -15.87 -10.42 -18.25
C GLY A 23 -15.00 -9.30 -18.82
N LYS A 24 -15.51 -8.55 -19.82
CA LYS A 24 -14.81 -7.38 -20.36
C LYS A 24 -14.60 -6.30 -19.29
N GLU A 25 -15.58 -6.07 -18.42
CA GLU A 25 -15.46 -5.10 -17.33
C GLU A 25 -14.43 -5.56 -16.28
N PHE A 26 -14.45 -6.82 -15.86
CA PHE A 26 -13.45 -7.37 -14.94
C PHE A 26 -12.05 -7.37 -15.53
N LEU A 27 -11.89 -7.50 -16.85
CA LEU A 27 -10.55 -7.41 -17.47
C LEU A 27 -9.95 -6.00 -17.36
N LYS A 28 -10.76 -4.94 -17.21
CA LYS A 28 -10.27 -3.57 -17.04
C LYS A 28 -9.53 -3.35 -15.73
N THR A 29 -9.72 -4.18 -14.69
CA THR A 29 -8.94 -4.10 -13.45
C THR A 29 -7.48 -4.53 -13.65
N ARG A 30 -7.17 -5.13 -14.80
CA ARG A 30 -5.80 -5.51 -15.18
C ARG A 30 -5.04 -4.39 -15.88
N GLU A 31 -5.72 -3.32 -16.30
CA GLU A 31 -5.07 -2.14 -16.87
C GLU A 31 -4.32 -1.39 -15.76
N LEU A 32 -3.03 -1.16 -15.95
CA LEU A 32 -2.21 -0.45 -14.98
C LEU A 32 -2.54 1.05 -15.02
N GLU A 33 -2.81 1.65 -13.85
CA GLU A 33 -2.79 3.11 -13.75
C GLU A 33 -1.41 3.66 -14.12
N PRO A 34 -1.35 4.80 -14.81
CA PRO A 34 -0.07 5.43 -15.12
C PRO A 34 0.59 5.93 -13.83
N ILE A 35 1.89 5.69 -13.70
CA ILE A 35 2.77 6.34 -12.72
C ILE A 35 3.81 7.09 -13.53
N VAL A 36 3.81 8.42 -13.45
CA VAL A 36 4.74 9.25 -14.22
C VAL A 36 6.12 9.16 -13.56
N LYS A 37 7.18 9.00 -14.35
CA LYS A 37 8.54 9.01 -13.79
C LYS A 37 8.93 10.45 -13.53
N GLY A 38 9.12 10.81 -12.26
CA GLY A 38 9.66 12.11 -11.89
C GLY A 38 11.12 12.27 -12.31
N ASP A 39 11.61 13.52 -12.32
CA ASP A 39 12.99 13.82 -12.73
C ASP A 39 14.02 13.25 -11.73
N GLY A 40 13.60 12.93 -10.50
CA GLY A 40 14.44 12.28 -9.50
C GLY A 40 14.60 10.77 -9.70
N VAL A 41 13.81 10.12 -10.57
CA VAL A 41 13.96 8.69 -10.88
C VAL A 41 15.19 8.49 -11.74
N THR A 42 16.25 7.93 -11.14
CA THR A 42 17.53 7.71 -11.81
C THR A 42 17.58 6.38 -12.56
N SER A 43 16.92 5.36 -12.03
CA SER A 43 16.81 4.05 -12.68
C SER A 43 15.59 3.26 -12.21
N MET A 44 15.34 2.13 -12.87
CA MET A 44 14.29 1.20 -12.47
C MET A 44 14.82 -0.23 -12.52
N GLN A 45 14.33 -1.04 -11.60
CA GLN A 45 14.53 -2.48 -11.53
C GLN A 45 13.18 -3.19 -11.41
N LYS A 46 13.19 -4.51 -11.40
CA LYS A 46 12.02 -5.33 -11.15
C LYS A 46 12.28 -6.33 -10.03
N LEU A 47 11.22 -6.79 -9.35
CA LEU A 47 11.35 -7.86 -8.35
C LEU A 47 11.95 -9.15 -8.95
N SER A 48 11.77 -9.41 -10.24
CA SER A 48 12.45 -10.53 -10.91
C SER A 48 13.98 -10.40 -11.01
N ASP A 49 14.56 -9.22 -10.78
CA ASP A 49 16.01 -9.05 -10.64
C ASP A 49 16.55 -9.68 -9.33
N TYR A 50 15.65 -9.92 -8.37
CA TYR A 50 15.93 -10.55 -7.07
C TYR A 50 15.39 -11.98 -7.00
N LEU A 51 14.33 -12.31 -7.75
CA LEU A 51 13.83 -13.67 -7.92
C LEU A 51 13.36 -13.92 -9.37
N PRO A 52 14.19 -14.51 -10.24
CA PRO A 52 13.89 -14.64 -11.68
C PRO A 52 12.58 -15.34 -12.02
N THR A 53 12.06 -16.20 -11.14
CA THR A 53 10.78 -16.90 -11.34
C THR A 53 9.57 -15.97 -11.34
N LEU A 54 9.69 -14.74 -10.84
CA LEU A 54 8.63 -13.74 -10.92
C LEU A 54 8.49 -13.15 -12.32
N LYS A 55 9.50 -13.27 -13.19
CA LYS A 55 9.53 -12.60 -14.49
C LYS A 55 8.27 -12.89 -15.32
N GLY A 56 7.58 -11.82 -15.74
CA GLY A 56 6.35 -11.92 -16.54
C GLY A 56 5.09 -12.31 -15.76
N THR A 57 5.18 -12.51 -14.45
CA THR A 57 4.03 -12.65 -13.56
C THR A 57 3.51 -11.28 -13.10
N ARG A 58 2.35 -11.22 -12.44
CA ARG A 58 1.84 -9.98 -11.84
C ARG A 58 2.59 -9.56 -10.56
N GLY A 59 3.46 -10.42 -10.04
CA GLY A 59 4.28 -10.18 -8.85
C GLY A 59 5.63 -9.57 -9.21
N ASP A 60 5.90 -9.37 -10.51
CA ASP A 60 7.10 -8.73 -11.04
C ASP A 60 7.01 -7.21 -11.01
N SER A 61 6.80 -6.67 -9.80
CA SER A 61 6.56 -5.25 -9.58
C SER A 61 7.79 -4.42 -9.92
N ASP A 62 7.52 -3.20 -10.40
CA ASP A 62 8.55 -2.20 -10.68
C ASP A 62 9.11 -1.63 -9.37
N ILE A 63 10.43 -1.45 -9.34
CA ILE A 63 11.18 -0.79 -8.28
C ILE A 63 11.73 0.49 -8.87
N TYR A 64 11.29 1.63 -8.36
CA TYR A 64 11.78 2.94 -8.77
C TYR A 64 12.94 3.33 -7.86
N ILE A 65 14.07 3.72 -8.44
CA ILE A 65 15.29 4.05 -7.71
C ILE A 65 15.59 5.53 -7.94
N LEU A 66 15.69 6.27 -6.84
CA LEU A 66 16.10 7.66 -6.81
C LEU A 66 17.41 7.74 -6.04
N GLN A 67 18.50 7.99 -6.75
CA GLN A 67 19.84 8.00 -6.17
C GLN A 67 20.43 9.41 -6.22
N GLY A 68 20.88 9.90 -5.08
CA GLY A 68 21.60 11.16 -4.95
C GLY A 68 22.96 11.15 -5.63
N LYS A 69 23.52 12.34 -5.81
CA LYS A 69 24.90 12.50 -6.33
C LYS A 69 25.92 12.10 -5.28
N GLU A 70 25.58 12.29 -4.00
CA GLU A 70 26.42 11.94 -2.86
C GLU A 70 25.99 10.62 -2.23
N SER A 71 26.95 9.83 -1.75
CA SER A 71 26.67 8.62 -0.98
C SER A 71 26.08 8.98 0.38
N GLY A 72 25.14 8.17 0.84
CA GLY A 72 24.48 8.31 2.14
C GLY A 72 23.70 7.05 2.46
N GLY A 73 22.69 7.18 3.32
CA GLY A 73 21.83 6.05 3.68
C GLY A 73 20.94 5.56 2.55
N SER A 74 20.19 4.51 2.83
CA SER A 74 19.21 3.94 1.91
C SER A 74 17.90 3.56 2.60
N VAL A 75 16.78 3.81 1.92
CA VAL A 75 15.44 3.50 2.41
C VAL A 75 14.61 2.83 1.33
N LEU A 76 13.83 1.82 1.71
CA LEU A 76 12.79 1.20 0.89
C LEU A 76 11.42 1.63 1.39
N ILE A 77 10.58 2.10 0.48
CA ILE A 77 9.21 2.51 0.78
C ILE A 77 8.25 1.63 0.00
N LEU A 78 7.40 0.89 0.70
CA LEU A 78 6.41 -0.01 0.13
C LEU A 78 5.02 0.64 0.15
N GLY A 79 4.33 0.53 -0.98
CA GLY A 79 2.92 0.85 -1.12
C GLY A 79 2.21 -0.27 -1.85
N GLY A 80 0.89 -0.35 -1.70
CA GLY A 80 0.10 -1.38 -2.37
C GLY A 80 0.46 -2.80 -1.90
N THR A 81 0.91 -2.96 -0.65
CA THR A 81 0.95 -4.26 0.04
C THR A 81 -0.47 -4.83 0.11
N HIS A 82 -1.44 -3.98 0.47
CA HIS A 82 -2.86 -4.20 0.25
C HIS A 82 -3.46 -3.12 -0.68
N PRO A 83 -3.69 -3.43 -1.96
CA PRO A 83 -4.28 -2.50 -2.93
C PRO A 83 -5.66 -1.88 -2.63
N ASN A 84 -6.36 -2.30 -1.57
CA ASN A 84 -7.54 -1.61 -1.04
C ASN A 84 -7.19 -0.48 -0.05
N GLU A 85 -5.90 -0.12 0.04
CA GLU A 85 -5.31 0.97 0.83
C GLU A 85 -4.83 2.09 -0.11
N PRO A 86 -5.77 2.90 -0.65
CA PRO A 86 -5.48 3.94 -1.63
C PRO A 86 -4.50 5.02 -1.14
N ALA A 87 -4.49 5.38 0.14
CA ALA A 87 -3.58 6.43 0.63
C ALA A 87 -2.13 5.96 0.59
N ALA A 88 -1.87 4.75 1.07
CA ALA A 88 -0.56 4.12 0.98
C ALA A 88 -0.05 4.05 -0.47
N PHE A 89 -0.92 3.64 -1.39
CA PHE A 89 -0.58 3.61 -2.81
C PHE A 89 -0.30 5.01 -3.38
N LEU A 90 -1.19 5.99 -3.14
CA LEU A 90 -1.01 7.36 -3.65
C LEU A 90 0.24 8.04 -3.10
N THR A 91 0.60 7.82 -1.83
CA THR A 91 1.84 8.35 -1.26
C THR A 91 3.05 7.87 -2.05
N THR A 92 3.15 6.58 -2.37
CA THR A 92 4.25 6.07 -3.21
C THR A 92 4.23 6.60 -4.64
N VAL A 93 3.05 6.88 -5.21
CA VAL A 93 2.95 7.55 -6.51
C VAL A 93 3.48 8.98 -6.43
N LEU A 94 3.12 9.74 -5.40
CA LEU A 94 3.63 11.11 -5.20
C LEU A 94 5.15 11.12 -5.01
N LEU A 95 5.69 10.16 -4.27
CA LEU A 95 7.13 10.00 -4.10
C LEU A 95 7.81 9.74 -5.46
N VAL A 96 7.33 8.77 -6.26
CA VAL A 96 7.91 8.49 -7.58
C VAL A 96 7.83 9.69 -8.53
N GLU A 97 6.75 10.47 -8.45
CA GLU A 97 6.50 11.58 -9.37
C GLU A 97 7.28 12.85 -9.01
N ASN A 98 7.52 13.11 -7.73
CA ASN A 98 7.99 14.42 -7.26
C ASN A 98 9.29 14.40 -6.46
N LEU A 99 9.62 13.29 -5.79
CA LEU A 99 10.81 13.20 -4.96
C LEU A 99 12.06 13.44 -5.79
N LYS A 100 12.99 14.19 -5.21
CA LYS A 100 14.39 14.23 -5.64
C LYS A 100 15.27 13.91 -4.45
N VAL A 101 16.39 13.28 -4.72
CA VAL A 101 17.37 12.85 -3.74
C VAL A 101 18.70 13.47 -4.11
N ASP A 102 19.32 14.20 -3.19
CA ASP A 102 20.64 14.80 -3.38
C ASP A 102 21.75 13.93 -2.79
N LYS A 103 21.47 13.29 -1.65
CA LYS A 103 22.37 12.37 -0.93
C LYS A 103 21.62 11.11 -0.52
N GLY A 104 22.25 9.94 -0.66
CA GLY A 104 21.65 8.64 -0.32
C GLY A 104 20.81 8.04 -1.46
N THR A 105 20.04 6.99 -1.15
CA THR A 105 19.21 6.28 -2.14
C THR A 105 17.82 5.95 -1.60
N VAL A 106 16.78 6.24 -2.38
CA VAL A 106 15.40 5.88 -2.06
C VAL A 106 14.90 4.86 -3.09
N TYR A 107 14.48 3.70 -2.61
CA TYR A 107 13.80 2.65 -3.38
C TYR A 107 12.30 2.73 -3.11
N ILE A 108 11.48 2.70 -4.16
CA ILE A 108 10.02 2.79 -4.03
C ILE A 108 9.37 1.66 -4.81
N ILE A 109 8.46 0.93 -4.14
CA ILE A 109 7.60 -0.09 -4.78
C ILE A 109 6.15 0.30 -4.55
N PRO A 110 5.49 0.99 -5.50
CA PRO A 110 4.08 1.38 -5.36
C PRO A 110 3.09 0.22 -5.40
N ARG A 111 3.51 -0.94 -5.92
CA ARG A 111 2.66 -2.10 -6.13
C ARG A 111 3.30 -3.34 -5.51
N ALA A 112 3.60 -3.31 -4.21
CA ALA A 112 4.26 -4.43 -3.54
C ALA A 112 3.53 -5.75 -3.81
N ASN A 113 2.19 -5.76 -3.78
CA ASN A 113 1.36 -6.88 -4.24
C ASN A 113 0.68 -6.58 -5.59
N GLY A 114 1.43 -6.64 -6.69
CA GLY A 114 0.92 -6.37 -8.03
C GLY A 114 -0.22 -7.30 -8.50
N SER A 115 -0.32 -8.51 -7.93
CA SER A 115 -1.44 -9.42 -8.18
C SER A 115 -2.74 -8.93 -7.55
N ALA A 116 -2.70 -8.46 -6.30
CA ALA A 116 -3.87 -7.97 -5.57
C ALA A 116 -4.50 -6.71 -6.21
N MET A 117 -3.74 -5.96 -7.02
CA MET A 117 -4.25 -4.83 -7.83
C MET A 117 -5.23 -5.27 -8.92
N SER A 118 -5.26 -6.56 -9.28
CA SER A 118 -6.01 -7.06 -10.43
C SER A 118 -7.45 -7.49 -10.12
N HIS A 119 -7.92 -7.35 -8.87
CA HIS A 119 -9.29 -7.65 -8.48
C HIS A 119 -9.72 -6.87 -7.23
N ASN A 120 -11.00 -6.98 -6.88
CA ASN A 120 -11.54 -6.52 -5.60
C ASN A 120 -12.02 -7.71 -4.77
N ASP A 121 -12.29 -7.44 -3.49
CA ASP A 121 -12.94 -8.41 -2.62
C ASP A 121 -14.41 -8.58 -3.01
N PRO A 122 -14.89 -9.83 -3.19
CA PRO A 122 -16.27 -10.07 -3.56
C PRO A 122 -17.20 -9.61 -2.43
N GLN A 123 -18.39 -9.12 -2.81
CA GLN A 123 -19.46 -8.70 -1.89
C GLN A 123 -19.19 -7.41 -1.08
N GLU A 124 -18.08 -6.71 -1.30
CA GLU A 124 -17.76 -5.46 -0.60
C GLU A 124 -18.30 -4.19 -1.32
N ALA A 125 -18.84 -4.36 -2.52
CA ALA A 125 -19.25 -3.29 -3.44
C ALA A 125 -18.15 -2.26 -3.76
N SER A 126 -16.88 -2.66 -3.60
CA SER A 126 -15.73 -1.79 -3.84
C SER A 126 -15.76 -1.21 -5.26
N PRO A 127 -15.42 0.08 -5.43
CA PRO A 127 -15.22 0.63 -6.77
C PRO A 127 -14.06 -0.09 -7.46
N GLN A 128 -14.10 -0.25 -8.78
CA GLN A 128 -12.94 -0.80 -9.50
C GLN A 128 -11.78 0.21 -9.58
N ARG A 129 -12.13 1.50 -9.61
CA ARG A 129 -11.22 2.63 -9.76
C ARG A 129 -11.74 3.82 -8.98
N PHE A 130 -10.83 4.68 -8.55
CA PHE A 130 -11.12 6.02 -8.05
C PHE A 130 -10.37 7.06 -8.88
N ARG A 131 -10.84 8.29 -8.89
CA ARG A 131 -10.38 9.38 -9.74
C ARG A 131 -9.98 10.58 -8.90
N ILE A 132 -8.81 11.10 -9.22
CA ILE A 132 -8.28 12.33 -8.63
C ILE A 132 -8.28 13.38 -9.72
N LYS A 133 -8.89 14.54 -9.43
CA LYS A 133 -8.83 15.70 -10.32
C LYS A 133 -7.45 16.33 -10.23
N THR A 134 -6.83 16.60 -11.37
CA THR A 134 -5.53 17.29 -11.46
C THR A 134 -5.67 18.54 -12.33
N PRO A 135 -4.67 19.44 -12.33
CA PRO A 135 -4.63 20.58 -13.26
C PRO A 135 -4.67 20.18 -14.75
N TYR A 136 -4.37 18.91 -15.06
CA TYR A 136 -4.28 18.37 -16.43
C TYR A 136 -5.45 17.44 -16.79
N GLY A 137 -6.48 17.36 -15.94
CA GLY A 137 -7.64 16.49 -16.12
C GLY A 137 -7.77 15.42 -15.03
N GLU A 138 -8.60 14.42 -15.26
CA GLU A 138 -8.77 13.34 -14.28
C GLU A 138 -7.71 12.25 -14.45
N ARG A 139 -7.04 11.89 -13.35
CA ARG A 139 -6.26 10.65 -13.25
C ARG A 139 -7.07 9.62 -12.51
N TRP A 140 -6.95 8.37 -12.94
CA TRP A 140 -7.61 7.23 -12.30
C TRP A 140 -6.57 6.28 -11.71
N PHE A 141 -6.95 5.62 -10.63
CA PHE A 141 -6.16 4.64 -9.91
C PHE A 141 -7.04 3.43 -9.61
N ARG A 142 -6.48 2.22 -9.65
CA ARG A 142 -7.23 1.02 -9.24
C ARG A 142 -7.41 1.02 -7.74
N PHE A 143 -8.60 0.59 -7.33
CA PHE A 143 -8.83 0.07 -5.99
C PHE A 143 -8.72 -1.44 -6.13
N GLY A 144 -7.88 -2.10 -5.34
CA GLY A 144 -7.66 -3.54 -5.45
C GLY A 144 -8.26 -4.32 -4.28
N SER A 145 -7.63 -5.45 -3.95
CA SER A 145 -7.99 -6.33 -2.83
C SER A 145 -6.90 -6.32 -1.77
N ARG A 146 -7.23 -6.78 -0.56
CA ARG A 146 -6.26 -7.04 0.50
C ARG A 146 -5.28 -8.17 0.15
N ALA A 147 -5.70 -9.16 -0.63
CA ALA A 147 -4.92 -10.38 -0.84
C ALA A 147 -4.58 -10.60 -2.32
N THR A 148 -3.50 -11.34 -2.59
CA THR A 148 -3.14 -11.81 -3.93
C THR A 148 -4.34 -12.48 -4.60
N ASN A 149 -4.45 -12.29 -5.93
CA ASN A 149 -5.57 -12.78 -6.70
C ASN A 149 -5.64 -14.32 -6.66
N PRO A 150 -6.80 -14.92 -6.32
CA PRO A 150 -6.99 -16.37 -6.40
C PRO A 150 -6.67 -16.98 -7.77
N LEU A 151 -6.73 -16.19 -8.85
CA LEU A 151 -6.33 -16.64 -10.18
C LEU A 151 -4.81 -16.82 -10.35
N ASP A 152 -4.00 -16.14 -9.53
CA ASP A 152 -2.55 -16.29 -9.51
C ASP A 152 -2.09 -17.27 -8.41
N GLN A 153 -2.87 -17.42 -7.34
CA GLN A 153 -2.60 -18.37 -6.24
C GLN A 153 -3.87 -19.08 -5.76
N TRP A 154 -3.95 -20.38 -6.03
CA TRP A 154 -5.03 -21.27 -5.57
C TRP A 154 -4.50 -22.71 -5.50
N PRO A 155 -4.99 -23.59 -4.61
CA PRO A 155 -6.00 -23.35 -3.56
C PRO A 155 -5.44 -22.71 -2.29
N ASP A 156 -6.33 -22.06 -1.53
CA ASP A 156 -6.04 -21.70 -0.14
C ASP A 156 -6.12 -22.98 0.72
N PRO A 157 -5.13 -23.26 1.60
CA PRO A 157 -5.21 -24.39 2.54
C PRO A 157 -6.28 -24.13 3.60
N ASP A 158 -6.71 -25.14 4.36
CA ASP A 158 -7.63 -24.90 5.49
C ASP A 158 -6.95 -24.06 6.60
N VAL A 159 -5.67 -24.35 6.85
CA VAL A 159 -4.81 -23.63 7.80
C VAL A 159 -3.53 -23.26 7.08
N TYR A 160 -3.22 -21.97 7.06
CA TYR A 160 -1.92 -21.51 6.61
C TYR A 160 -0.93 -21.62 7.76
N ILE A 161 0.21 -22.29 7.52
CA ILE A 161 1.32 -22.38 8.46
C ILE A 161 2.43 -21.50 7.92
N HIS A 162 2.70 -20.38 8.60
CA HIS A 162 3.76 -19.47 8.23
C HIS A 162 5.11 -20.19 8.26
N ALA A 163 5.80 -20.24 7.12
CA ALA A 163 6.93 -21.16 6.94
C ALA A 163 8.11 -20.87 7.88
N ALA A 164 8.37 -19.59 8.17
CA ALA A 164 9.54 -19.20 8.97
C ALA A 164 9.33 -19.37 10.48
N SER A 165 8.09 -19.28 10.97
CA SER A 165 7.79 -19.33 12.42
C SER A 165 6.92 -20.50 12.88
N GLY A 166 6.26 -21.19 11.95
CA GLY A 166 5.26 -22.22 12.26
C GLY A 166 3.93 -21.66 12.78
N GLN A 167 3.74 -20.34 12.79
CA GLN A 167 2.49 -19.71 13.21
C GLN A 167 1.32 -20.17 12.34
N LYS A 168 0.20 -20.53 12.98
CA LYS A 168 -1.03 -20.97 12.31
C LYS A 168 -1.96 -19.77 12.10
N LEU A 169 -2.43 -19.62 10.88
CA LEU A 169 -3.33 -18.57 10.44
C LEU A 169 -4.48 -19.17 9.64
N SER A 170 -5.53 -18.38 9.43
CA SER A 170 -6.60 -18.74 8.50
C SER A 170 -6.04 -19.01 7.11
N GLY A 171 -6.59 -20.01 6.43
CA GLY A 171 -6.16 -20.45 5.11
C GLY A 171 -5.88 -19.33 4.10
N ASN A 172 -6.83 -18.40 3.99
CA ASN A 172 -6.78 -17.27 3.06
C ASN A 172 -5.61 -16.30 3.31
N GLU A 173 -5.02 -16.28 4.51
CA GLU A 173 -3.85 -15.45 4.82
C GLU A 173 -2.60 -15.89 4.05
N THR A 174 -2.60 -17.09 3.43
CA THR A 174 -1.52 -17.50 2.52
C THR A 174 -1.35 -16.56 1.32
N ARG A 175 -2.41 -15.82 0.95
CA ARG A 175 -2.41 -14.81 -0.12
C ARG A 175 -2.14 -13.38 0.38
N ASN A 176 -2.03 -13.18 1.68
CA ASN A 176 -1.75 -11.88 2.27
C ASN A 176 -0.23 -11.63 2.28
N LEU A 177 0.24 -10.62 1.55
CA LEU A 177 1.67 -10.29 1.48
C LEU A 177 2.22 -9.94 2.87
N ASN A 178 1.45 -9.23 3.68
CA ASN A 178 1.82 -8.91 5.06
C ASN A 178 1.58 -10.08 6.05
N ARG A 179 1.55 -11.32 5.54
CA ARG A 179 1.64 -12.58 6.32
C ARG A 179 2.64 -13.56 5.69
N ALA A 180 3.42 -13.09 4.72
CA ALA A 180 4.28 -13.93 3.91
C ALA A 180 5.77 -13.64 4.10
N TYR A 181 6.16 -12.56 4.81
CA TYR A 181 7.57 -12.24 5.06
C TYR A 181 8.22 -13.23 6.03
N PRO A 182 9.52 -13.56 5.92
CA PRO A 182 10.49 -13.08 4.93
C PRO A 182 10.34 -13.75 3.55
N GLY A 183 9.36 -14.63 3.39
CA GLY A 183 9.08 -15.31 2.13
C GLY A 183 10.04 -16.45 1.81
N ARG A 184 9.74 -17.15 0.72
CA ARG A 184 10.53 -18.28 0.22
C ARG A 184 10.59 -18.28 -1.31
N ALA A 185 11.79 -18.52 -1.85
CA ALA A 185 11.99 -18.68 -3.30
C ALA A 185 11.20 -19.86 -3.90
N ASP A 186 10.99 -20.91 -3.12
CA ASP A 186 10.26 -22.13 -3.51
C ASP A 186 8.83 -22.19 -2.92
N GLY A 187 8.35 -21.09 -2.33
CA GLY A 187 7.05 -21.01 -1.66
C GLY A 187 5.87 -20.76 -2.61
N THR A 188 4.75 -20.36 -2.02
CA THR A 188 3.57 -19.87 -2.74
C THR A 188 3.90 -18.62 -3.57
N TYR A 189 2.96 -18.21 -4.42
CA TYR A 189 3.15 -17.02 -5.24
C TYR A 189 3.42 -15.78 -4.38
N THR A 190 2.66 -15.58 -3.30
CA THR A 190 2.81 -14.45 -2.38
C THR A 190 4.12 -14.56 -1.58
N GLU A 191 4.52 -15.75 -1.13
CA GLU A 191 5.80 -15.97 -0.46
C GLU A 191 7.00 -15.65 -1.37
N LYS A 192 6.90 -15.89 -2.68
CA LYS A 192 7.94 -15.52 -3.64
C LYS A 192 8.09 -14.01 -3.80
N VAL A 193 7.00 -13.26 -3.74
CA VAL A 193 7.02 -11.79 -3.74
C VAL A 193 7.68 -11.26 -2.47
N ALA A 194 7.27 -11.76 -1.30
CA ALA A 194 7.89 -11.42 -0.01
C ALA A 194 9.39 -11.75 0.01
N TYR A 195 9.78 -12.89 -0.58
CA TYR A 195 11.18 -13.28 -0.71
C TYR A 195 11.97 -12.29 -1.57
N ALA A 196 11.44 -11.92 -2.74
CA ALA A 196 12.11 -10.97 -3.62
C ALA A 196 12.32 -9.60 -2.96
N ILE A 197 11.36 -9.12 -2.16
CA ILE A 197 11.48 -7.88 -1.37
C ILE A 197 12.55 -8.05 -0.27
N THR A 198 12.56 -9.19 0.42
CA THR A 198 13.58 -9.49 1.43
C THR A 198 14.99 -9.53 0.83
N GLU A 199 15.16 -10.15 -0.35
CA GLU A 199 16.44 -10.19 -1.05
C GLU A 199 16.84 -8.84 -1.64
N LEU A 200 15.88 -7.99 -2.03
CA LEU A 200 16.12 -6.59 -2.38
C LEU A 200 16.78 -5.83 -1.23
N ILE A 201 16.24 -5.96 -0.01
CA ILE A 201 16.78 -5.32 1.19
C ILE A 201 18.19 -5.82 1.48
N LYS A 202 18.40 -7.14 1.48
CA LYS A 202 19.71 -7.73 1.78
C LYS A 202 20.78 -7.37 0.76
N LYS A 203 20.46 -7.45 -0.54
CA LYS A 203 21.44 -7.27 -1.61
C LYS A 203 21.90 -5.82 -1.77
N ASN A 204 21.04 -4.86 -1.39
CA ASN A 204 21.37 -3.43 -1.47
C ASN A 204 21.67 -2.81 -0.10
N ASP A 205 21.76 -3.63 0.96
CA ASP A 205 22.02 -3.21 2.34
C ASP A 205 21.10 -2.05 2.79
N ILE A 206 19.79 -2.22 2.56
CA ILE A 206 18.82 -1.14 2.78
C ILE A 206 18.71 -0.84 4.29
N ASN A 207 19.03 0.40 4.67
CA ASN A 207 19.11 0.78 6.09
C ASN A 207 17.74 0.87 6.77
N MET A 208 16.71 1.31 6.05
CA MET A 208 15.34 1.42 6.59
C MET A 208 14.30 0.92 5.59
N GLU A 209 13.27 0.27 6.09
CA GLU A 209 12.09 -0.13 5.34
C GLU A 209 10.84 0.47 5.99
N ILE A 210 9.98 1.06 5.16
CA ILE A 210 8.72 1.69 5.57
C ILE A 210 7.58 1.12 4.72
N ASP A 211 6.74 0.29 5.34
CA ASP A 211 5.54 -0.29 4.72
C ASP A 211 4.32 0.59 5.02
N LEU A 212 3.74 1.20 3.99
CA LEU A 212 2.57 2.06 4.15
C LEU A 212 1.29 1.22 4.07
N HIS A 213 0.46 1.31 5.11
CA HIS A 213 -0.82 0.63 5.26
C HIS A 213 -1.94 1.58 5.65
N GLU A 214 -3.18 1.12 5.53
CA GLU A 214 -4.31 1.76 6.18
C GLU A 214 -5.17 0.75 6.94
N ALA A 215 -5.81 1.23 7.99
CA ALA A 215 -6.66 0.43 8.86
C ALA A 215 -8.09 0.97 8.92
N SER A 216 -9.03 0.11 9.26
CA SER A 216 -10.42 0.50 9.52
C SER A 216 -10.56 1.32 10.81
N PRO A 217 -11.46 2.33 10.88
CA PRO A 217 -11.70 3.14 12.08
C PRO A 217 -11.96 2.38 13.39
N GLU A 218 -12.45 1.15 13.32
CA GLU A 218 -12.69 0.25 14.46
C GLU A 218 -11.50 -0.64 14.86
N TYR A 219 -10.33 -0.52 14.20
CA TYR A 219 -9.14 -1.28 14.53
C TYR A 219 -8.25 -0.49 15.50
N PRO A 220 -7.69 -1.08 16.57
CA PRO A 220 -6.93 -0.34 17.59
C PRO A 220 -5.60 0.20 17.12
N VAL A 221 -4.94 -0.47 16.16
CA VAL A 221 -3.65 -0.04 15.62
C VAL A 221 -3.91 0.75 14.34
N ILE A 222 -4.30 2.00 14.49
CA ILE A 222 -4.74 2.92 13.44
C ILE A 222 -4.19 4.30 13.70
N ASN A 223 -3.85 5.06 12.65
CA ASN A 223 -3.07 6.30 12.79
C ASN A 223 -1.87 6.03 13.71
N ALA A 224 -1.09 5.00 13.39
CA ALA A 224 -0.04 4.47 14.25
C ALA A 224 1.18 4.04 13.44
N ILE A 225 2.35 4.15 14.05
CA ILE A 225 3.60 3.57 13.57
C ILE A 225 3.81 2.26 14.33
N VAL A 226 3.95 1.14 13.62
CA VAL A 226 4.33 -0.15 14.21
C VAL A 226 5.79 -0.40 13.90
N ALA A 227 6.64 -0.38 14.91
CA ALA A 227 8.09 -0.41 14.73
C ALA A 227 8.71 -1.68 15.30
N HIS A 228 9.65 -2.27 14.55
CA HIS A 228 10.58 -3.26 15.09
C HIS A 228 11.37 -2.68 16.27
N GLU A 229 11.81 -3.50 17.23
CA GLU A 229 12.51 -3.02 18.43
C GLU A 229 13.76 -2.20 18.10
N ARG A 230 14.44 -2.52 17.00
CA ARG A 230 15.58 -1.73 16.47
C ARG A 230 15.19 -0.34 15.96
N ALA A 231 13.99 -0.19 15.42
CA ALA A 231 13.50 1.08 14.87
C ALA A 231 12.80 1.95 15.92
N MET A 232 12.46 1.41 17.10
CA MET A 232 11.74 2.14 18.17
C MET A 232 12.36 3.48 18.57
N PRO A 233 13.69 3.64 18.72
CA PRO A 233 14.28 4.94 19.06
C PRO A 233 14.02 5.99 17.99
N ILE A 234 14.18 5.62 16.71
CA ILE A 234 13.90 6.48 15.55
C ILE A 234 12.41 6.83 15.52
N SER A 235 11.53 5.84 15.54
CA SER A 235 10.08 6.06 15.42
C SER A 235 9.49 6.86 16.58
N SER A 236 10.09 6.79 17.78
CA SER A 236 9.67 7.62 18.93
C SER A 236 9.92 9.11 18.67
N GLN A 237 11.06 9.45 18.09
CA GLN A 237 11.36 10.84 17.72
C GLN A 237 10.50 11.31 16.54
N VAL A 238 10.21 10.42 15.57
CA VAL A 238 9.28 10.74 14.48
C VAL A 238 7.89 11.11 15.01
N VAL A 239 7.34 10.35 15.95
CA VAL A 239 6.04 10.64 16.56
C VAL A 239 6.05 12.02 17.23
N MET A 240 7.12 12.34 17.96
CA MET A 240 7.27 13.67 18.58
C MET A 240 7.33 14.78 17.53
N ASN A 241 8.09 14.61 16.46
CA ASN A 241 8.19 15.59 15.38
C ASN A 241 6.85 15.80 14.67
N MET A 242 6.11 14.72 14.38
CA MET A 242 4.81 14.80 13.75
C MET A 242 3.77 15.48 14.66
N GLU A 243 3.82 15.25 15.98
CA GLU A 243 2.96 15.96 16.93
C GLU A 243 3.25 17.47 16.96
N PHE A 244 4.52 17.90 16.80
CA PHE A 244 4.86 19.32 16.65
C PHE A 244 4.32 19.96 15.35
N GLU A 245 4.00 19.14 14.34
CA GLU A 245 3.30 19.55 13.12
C GLU A 245 1.77 19.41 13.24
N ASP A 246 1.24 19.20 14.45
CA ASP A 246 -0.19 18.92 14.73
C ASP A 246 -0.73 17.66 14.02
N ILE A 247 0.15 16.70 13.70
CA ILE A 247 -0.21 15.43 13.07
C ILE A 247 -0.11 14.30 14.10
N GLN A 248 -1.25 13.99 14.72
CA GLN A 248 -1.32 12.92 15.71
C GLN A 248 -1.11 11.55 15.07
N ILE A 249 -0.17 10.79 15.63
CA ILE A 249 0.12 9.40 15.26
C ILE A 249 0.60 8.63 16.50
N GLY A 250 0.09 7.43 16.72
CA GLY A 250 0.52 6.54 17.80
C GLY A 250 1.84 5.81 17.48
N LEU A 251 2.42 5.20 18.50
CA LEU A 251 3.57 4.30 18.36
C LEU A 251 3.27 2.97 19.05
N GLU A 252 3.37 1.89 18.29
CA GLU A 252 3.14 0.54 18.75
C GLU A 252 4.40 -0.32 18.50
N PRO A 253 4.82 -1.13 19.48
CA PRO A 253 5.89 -2.08 19.23
C PRO A 253 5.41 -3.23 18.34
N SER A 254 6.25 -3.64 17.39
CA SER A 254 6.07 -4.89 16.63
C SER A 254 6.07 -6.09 17.59
N PRO A 255 4.96 -6.84 17.74
CA PRO A 255 4.91 -7.94 18.70
C PRO A 255 5.88 -9.08 18.30
N PRO A 256 6.78 -9.55 19.19
CA PRO A 256 7.75 -10.60 18.87
C PRO A 256 7.13 -11.94 18.44
N SER A 257 5.89 -12.21 18.88
CA SER A 257 5.18 -13.46 18.61
C SER A 257 4.20 -13.36 17.44
N LEU A 258 4.10 -12.20 16.77
CA LEU A 258 3.18 -11.99 15.65
C LEU A 258 3.96 -11.97 14.34
N HIS A 259 4.02 -13.14 13.70
CA HIS A 259 4.88 -13.41 12.56
C HIS A 259 4.21 -13.19 11.19
N GLY A 260 5.04 -13.11 10.15
CA GLY A 260 4.66 -12.93 8.76
C GLY A 260 4.53 -11.46 8.30
N LEU A 261 4.62 -10.51 9.23
CA LEU A 261 4.47 -9.07 9.01
C LEU A 261 5.79 -8.44 8.52
N SER A 262 5.73 -7.42 7.67
CA SER A 262 6.89 -6.65 7.18
C SER A 262 7.74 -6.12 8.34
N HIS A 263 7.14 -5.32 9.21
CA HIS A 263 7.82 -4.72 10.37
C HIS A 263 8.38 -5.73 11.38
N ARG A 264 7.92 -6.99 11.38
CA ARG A 264 8.46 -8.06 12.24
C ARG A 264 9.60 -8.77 11.51
N GLU A 265 9.27 -9.39 10.39
CA GLU A 265 10.12 -10.38 9.73
C GLU A 265 11.24 -9.72 8.94
N LEU A 266 11.02 -8.55 8.32
CA LEU A 266 12.12 -7.81 7.69
C LEU A 266 13.10 -7.30 8.75
N GLY A 267 12.59 -6.93 9.93
CA GLY A 267 13.39 -6.59 11.09
C GLY A 267 14.19 -7.79 11.64
N ASP A 268 13.67 -9.01 11.62
CA ASP A 268 14.36 -10.20 12.12
C ASP A 268 15.36 -10.81 11.12
N TYR A 269 15.04 -10.76 9.83
CA TYR A 269 15.78 -11.48 8.78
C TYR A 269 16.70 -10.60 7.93
N THR A 270 16.78 -9.30 8.25
CA THR A 270 17.67 -8.34 7.59
C THR A 270 18.33 -7.41 8.62
N ASN A 271 19.10 -6.41 8.18
CA ASN A 271 19.65 -5.36 9.04
C ASN A 271 18.84 -4.05 9.02
N THR A 272 17.70 -4.04 8.33
CA THR A 272 16.90 -2.83 8.14
C THR A 272 16.17 -2.41 9.41
N TYR A 273 16.02 -1.10 9.61
CA TYR A 273 15.01 -0.55 10.50
C TYR A 273 13.65 -0.75 9.84
N ALA A 274 12.90 -1.75 10.30
CA ALA A 274 11.61 -2.10 9.72
C ALA A 274 10.46 -1.40 10.46
N VAL A 275 9.62 -0.70 9.71
CA VAL A 275 8.50 0.10 10.21
C VAL A 275 7.29 -0.07 9.31
N LEU A 276 6.11 -0.15 9.90
CA LEU A 276 4.84 -0.06 9.19
C LEU A 276 4.07 1.17 9.69
N MET A 277 3.45 1.91 8.78
CA MET A 277 2.62 3.06 9.13
C MET A 277 1.17 2.82 8.76
N GLU A 278 0.24 3.12 9.65
CA GLU A 278 -1.20 2.99 9.45
C GLU A 278 -1.89 4.36 9.39
N THR A 279 -2.85 4.54 8.48
CA THR A 279 -3.78 5.68 8.51
C THR A 279 -5.25 5.23 8.45
N ALA A 280 -6.18 6.13 8.77
CA ALA A 280 -7.59 5.79 8.99
C ALA A 280 -8.45 5.64 7.71
N ASN A 281 -8.56 4.44 7.16
CA ASN A 281 -9.35 4.18 5.95
C ASN A 281 -10.78 3.71 6.25
N ALA A 282 -11.72 4.66 6.14
CA ALA A 282 -13.16 4.40 6.28
C ALA A 282 -13.69 3.30 5.36
N SER A 283 -13.12 3.14 4.16
CA SER A 283 -13.60 2.17 3.17
C SER A 283 -13.26 0.70 3.51
N GLN A 284 -12.42 0.46 4.51
CA GLN A 284 -12.09 -0.90 4.97
C GLN A 284 -13.03 -1.44 6.05
N GLY A 285 -13.51 -0.58 6.95
CA GLY A 285 -14.20 -1.06 8.15
C GLY A 285 -15.61 -1.56 7.89
N ARG A 286 -16.06 -2.50 8.71
CA ARG A 286 -17.35 -3.21 8.66
C ARG A 286 -18.51 -2.36 9.12
N LEU A 287 -18.26 -1.26 9.82
CA LEU A 287 -19.30 -0.34 10.30
C LEU A 287 -19.68 0.73 9.27
N ARG A 288 -19.01 0.78 8.11
CA ARG A 288 -19.30 1.76 7.06
C ARG A 288 -20.67 1.58 6.41
N GLY A 289 -21.18 2.65 5.80
CA GLY A 289 -22.30 2.60 4.89
C GLY A 289 -21.92 2.03 3.51
N LYS A 290 -22.27 2.75 2.45
CA LYS A 290 -22.00 2.32 1.08
C LYS A 290 -20.51 2.47 0.75
N THR A 291 -19.85 1.38 0.32
CA THR A 291 -18.51 1.45 -0.27
C THR A 291 -18.60 2.03 -1.67
N ASP A 292 -18.14 3.25 -1.88
CA ASP A 292 -17.98 3.84 -3.20
C ASP A 292 -16.76 4.77 -3.26
N GLU A 293 -16.50 5.32 -4.45
CA GLU A 293 -15.40 6.25 -4.70
C GLU A 293 -15.45 7.47 -3.78
N ASN A 294 -16.64 7.95 -3.39
CA ASN A 294 -16.76 9.09 -2.49
C ASN A 294 -16.31 8.74 -1.07
N LEU A 295 -16.70 7.56 -0.55
CA LEU A 295 -16.20 7.09 0.74
C LEU A 295 -14.67 6.90 0.72
N VAL A 296 -14.16 6.32 -0.37
CA VAL A 296 -12.72 6.11 -0.58
C VAL A 296 -11.94 7.42 -0.57
N LEU A 297 -12.47 8.51 -1.15
CA LEU A 297 -11.75 9.78 -1.26
C LEU A 297 -11.97 10.71 -0.05
N THR A 298 -13.20 10.81 0.44
CA THR A 298 -13.55 11.79 1.47
C THR A 298 -13.50 11.23 2.88
N GLY A 299 -13.60 9.91 3.03
CA GLY A 299 -13.79 9.29 4.33
C GLY A 299 -15.08 9.75 5.03
N LYS A 300 -16.06 10.37 4.36
CA LYS A 300 -17.29 10.83 5.01
C LYS A 300 -18.35 9.74 5.02
N ASP A 301 -18.76 9.33 6.21
CA ASP A 301 -19.80 8.32 6.38
C ASP A 301 -20.66 8.58 7.63
N PRO A 302 -21.98 8.76 7.48
CA PRO A 302 -22.88 8.97 8.62
C PRO A 302 -22.98 7.79 9.60
N ILE A 303 -22.63 6.56 9.20
CA ILE A 303 -22.66 5.41 10.09
C ILE A 303 -21.43 5.44 11.00
N TYR A 304 -20.25 5.82 10.50
CA TYR A 304 -19.10 6.06 11.38
C TYR A 304 -19.33 7.20 12.38
N VAL A 305 -19.99 8.30 11.98
CA VAL A 305 -20.37 9.37 12.93
C VAL A 305 -21.28 8.83 14.05
N LYS A 306 -22.15 7.86 13.75
CA LYS A 306 -22.97 7.17 14.77
C LYS A 306 -22.12 6.21 15.60
N ALA A 307 -21.21 5.47 14.98
CA ALA A 307 -20.31 4.54 15.66
C ALA A 307 -19.38 5.26 16.65
N GLN A 308 -18.93 6.47 16.33
CA GLN A 308 -18.17 7.33 17.24
C GLN A 308 -18.97 7.64 18.51
N LYS A 309 -20.25 8.04 18.37
CA LYS A 309 -21.12 8.40 19.50
C LYS A 309 -21.36 7.26 20.49
N ILE A 310 -21.17 6.01 20.06
CA ILE A 310 -21.30 4.81 20.90
C ILE A 310 -19.94 4.19 21.27
N GLY A 311 -18.83 4.88 21.02
CA GLY A 311 -17.48 4.47 21.45
C GLY A 311 -16.97 3.21 20.76
N ARG A 312 -17.26 3.02 19.46
CA ARG A 312 -16.85 1.83 18.69
C ARG A 312 -15.61 2.03 17.83
N LEU A 313 -15.06 3.24 17.80
CA LEU A 313 -13.92 3.60 16.95
C LEU A 313 -12.70 3.91 17.82
N PHE A 314 -11.52 3.73 17.23
CA PHE A 314 -10.22 4.01 17.85
C PHE A 314 -9.58 5.30 17.32
N VAL A 315 -10.22 5.96 16.34
CA VAL A 315 -9.87 7.30 15.87
C VAL A 315 -11.04 8.26 16.08
N PRO A 316 -10.78 9.55 16.36
CA PRO A 316 -11.81 10.58 16.31
C PRO A 316 -12.47 10.60 14.93
N TYR A 317 -13.79 10.55 14.90
CA TYR A 317 -14.55 10.52 13.65
C TYR A 317 -15.76 11.43 13.71
N ASP A 318 -15.80 12.44 12.85
CA ASP A 318 -16.87 13.43 12.75
C ASP A 318 -17.41 13.54 11.32
N GLU A 319 -18.22 14.58 11.04
CA GLU A 319 -18.78 14.83 9.71
C GLU A 319 -17.74 15.17 8.64
N ASN A 320 -16.50 15.50 9.02
CA ASN A 320 -15.40 15.76 8.11
C ASN A 320 -14.77 14.46 7.59
N GLY A 321 -14.86 13.38 8.37
CA GLY A 321 -14.28 12.09 8.03
C GLY A 321 -12.75 12.13 7.95
N HIS A 322 -12.17 11.16 7.24
CA HIS A 322 -10.72 11.11 6.99
C HIS A 322 -10.42 11.19 5.48
N PRO A 323 -10.29 12.40 4.91
CA PRO A 323 -10.08 12.59 3.49
C PRO A 323 -8.72 12.03 3.02
N ILE A 324 -8.60 11.77 1.72
CA ILE A 324 -7.40 11.19 1.12
C ILE A 324 -6.17 12.10 1.31
N GLU A 325 -6.36 13.42 1.33
CA GLU A 325 -5.33 14.42 1.61
C GLU A 325 -4.72 14.24 3.01
N GLU A 326 -5.56 14.00 4.02
CA GLU A 326 -5.12 13.77 5.41
C GLU A 326 -4.27 12.51 5.51
N ARG A 327 -4.75 11.42 4.92
CA ARG A 327 -4.10 10.10 4.99
C ARG A 327 -2.80 10.06 4.21
N VAL A 328 -2.79 10.60 2.98
CA VAL A 328 -1.57 10.74 2.17
C VAL A 328 -0.59 11.68 2.87
N GLY A 329 -1.06 12.80 3.42
CA GLY A 329 -0.24 13.73 4.17
C GLY A 329 0.42 13.08 5.39
N ARG A 330 -0.34 12.36 6.21
CA ARG A 330 0.20 11.65 7.39
C ARG A 330 1.27 10.64 7.01
N HIS A 331 1.04 9.85 5.95
CA HIS A 331 2.07 8.94 5.43
C HIS A 331 3.31 9.67 4.90
N LEU A 332 3.11 10.71 4.09
CA LEU A 332 4.20 11.43 3.44
C LEU A 332 5.09 12.13 4.49
N THR A 333 4.48 12.82 5.45
CA THR A 333 5.21 13.43 6.56
C THR A 333 5.95 12.38 7.36
N GLY A 334 5.32 11.25 7.72
CA GLY A 334 6.03 10.22 8.48
C GLY A 334 7.18 9.59 7.71
N VAL A 335 7.07 9.37 6.39
CA VAL A 335 8.21 8.94 5.55
C VAL A 335 9.36 9.95 5.63
N VAL A 336 9.06 11.24 5.44
CA VAL A 336 10.06 12.32 5.49
C VAL A 336 10.73 12.38 6.86
N GLN A 337 9.94 12.33 7.94
CA GLN A 337 10.45 12.38 9.31
C GLN A 337 11.29 11.15 9.64
N HIS A 338 10.92 9.94 9.23
CA HIS A 338 11.76 8.75 9.42
C HIS A 338 13.11 8.87 8.72
N ILE A 339 13.13 9.42 7.50
CA ILE A 339 14.38 9.66 6.76
C ILE A 339 15.27 10.69 7.48
N ILE A 340 14.69 11.82 7.92
CA ILE A 340 15.41 12.87 8.64
C ILE A 340 15.98 12.33 9.95
N VAL A 341 15.13 11.73 10.79
CA VAL A 341 15.51 11.23 12.10
C VAL A 341 16.56 10.11 12.02
N MET A 342 16.52 9.26 10.98
CA MET A 342 17.59 8.29 10.76
C MET A 342 18.94 8.97 10.54
N GLY A 343 19.00 10.03 9.73
CA GLY A 343 20.22 10.81 9.50
C GLY A 343 20.70 11.57 10.73
N GLU A 344 19.78 12.09 11.55
CA GLU A 344 20.12 12.77 12.81
C GLU A 344 20.76 11.82 13.83
N ASN A 345 20.25 10.59 13.92
CA ASN A 345 20.77 9.58 14.85
C ASN A 345 22.03 8.88 14.29
N GLU A 346 22.12 8.73 12.97
CA GLU A 346 23.22 8.05 12.28
C GLU A 346 23.68 8.89 11.07
N PRO A 347 24.61 9.84 11.28
CA PRO A 347 25.02 10.80 10.24
C PRO A 347 25.62 10.17 8.97
N ASP A 348 26.17 8.96 9.07
CA ASP A 348 26.64 8.18 7.91
C ASP A 348 25.49 7.64 7.04
N LYS A 349 24.28 7.53 7.61
CA LYS A 349 23.04 7.13 6.92
C LYS A 349 22.16 8.31 6.52
N GLU A 350 22.66 9.53 6.55
CA GLU A 350 21.91 10.71 6.12
C GLU A 350 21.44 10.57 4.66
N ILE A 351 20.19 10.94 4.42
CA ILE A 351 19.59 11.06 3.09
C ILE A 351 19.00 12.47 3.00
N ILE A 352 19.33 13.19 1.92
CA ILE A 352 18.82 14.54 1.67
C ILE A 352 17.81 14.47 0.54
N ILE A 353 16.58 14.88 0.84
CA ILE A 353 15.43 14.80 -0.08
C ILE A 353 14.75 16.16 -0.26
N GLU A 354 14.20 16.39 -1.45
CA GLU A 354 13.43 17.60 -1.77
C GLU A 354 12.27 17.30 -2.74
N GLY A 355 11.42 18.32 -2.99
CA GLY A 355 10.40 18.28 -4.03
C GLY A 355 9.04 17.70 -3.61
N LEU A 356 8.89 17.30 -2.34
CA LEU A 356 7.63 16.80 -1.80
C LEU A 356 6.77 17.93 -1.19
N PRO A 357 5.43 17.87 -1.31
CA PRO A 357 4.54 18.79 -0.61
C PRO A 357 4.55 18.53 0.90
N SER A 358 4.33 19.59 1.69
CA SER A 358 4.05 19.45 3.11
C SER A 358 2.64 18.90 3.38
N TYR A 359 2.36 18.55 4.64
CA TYR A 359 1.01 18.19 5.08
C TYR A 359 0.00 19.31 4.79
N GLU A 360 0.34 20.56 5.16
CA GLU A 360 -0.50 21.74 4.91
C GLU A 360 -0.77 21.98 3.43
N ASP A 361 0.25 21.78 2.60
CA ASP A 361 0.16 21.88 1.14
C ASP A 361 -0.85 20.89 0.57
N LEU A 362 -0.84 19.64 1.04
CA LEU A 362 -1.80 18.61 0.64
C LEU A 362 -3.21 18.94 1.11
N GLN A 363 -3.38 19.42 2.35
CA GLN A 363 -4.70 19.84 2.85
C GLN A 363 -5.29 21.00 2.03
N LYS A 364 -4.43 21.94 1.61
CA LYS A 364 -4.85 23.16 0.91
C LYS A 364 -5.09 22.94 -0.57
N ASN A 365 -4.18 22.25 -1.24
CA ASN A 365 -4.15 22.15 -2.70
C ASN A 365 -4.73 20.82 -3.22
N GLY A 366 -4.86 19.81 -2.35
CA GLY A 366 -5.30 18.47 -2.69
C GLY A 366 -4.18 17.61 -3.27
N VAL A 367 -4.31 16.28 -3.16
CA VAL A 367 -3.33 15.31 -3.72
C VAL A 367 -3.14 15.51 -5.22
N GLY A 368 -4.21 15.86 -5.93
CA GLY A 368 -4.23 16.02 -7.38
C GLY A 368 -3.36 17.16 -7.92
N ALA A 369 -3.04 18.18 -7.11
CA ALA A 369 -2.15 19.27 -7.50
C ALA A 369 -0.70 18.79 -7.70
N TYR A 370 -0.34 17.66 -7.07
CA TYR A 370 1.02 17.10 -7.08
C TYR A 370 1.13 15.85 -7.96
N LEU A 371 0.07 15.48 -8.68
CA LEU A 371 0.11 14.42 -9.68
C LEU A 371 0.52 14.99 -11.04
N LYS A 372 1.56 14.42 -11.64
CA LYS A 372 2.09 14.85 -12.94
C LYS A 372 1.15 14.47 -14.09
N GLU A 373 1.24 15.25 -15.17
CA GLU A 373 0.53 15.01 -16.43
C GLU A 373 0.95 13.67 -17.05
N VAL A 374 -0.04 12.84 -17.40
CA VAL A 374 0.20 11.61 -18.15
C VAL A 374 0.26 11.96 -19.63
N LYS A 375 1.47 12.19 -20.14
CA LYS A 375 1.67 12.39 -21.57
C LYS A 375 1.41 11.06 -22.28
N LYS A 376 0.47 11.05 -23.22
CA LYS A 376 0.31 9.91 -24.13
C LYS A 376 1.55 9.90 -25.02
N ASP A 377 2.33 8.82 -24.96
CA ASP A 377 3.34 8.56 -25.98
C ASP A 377 2.63 8.58 -27.35
N LYS A 378 3.13 9.44 -28.27
CA LYS A 378 2.59 9.58 -29.62
C LYS A 378 2.93 8.39 -30.50
#